data_AF-A0A9D6JB39-F1
#
_entry.id   AF-A0A9D6JB39-F1
#
_cell.length_a   1.000
_cell.length_b   1.000
_cell.length_c   1.000
_cell.angle_alpha   90.00
_cell.angle_beta   90.00
_cell.angle_gamma   90.00
#
_symmetry.space_group_name_H-M   'P 1'
#
loop_
_entity.id
_entity.type
_entity.pdbx_description
1 polymer ?
#
loop_
_entity_poly.entity_id
_entity_poly.type
_entity_poly.pdbx_seq_one_letter_code
_entity_poly.pdbx_strand_id
1 'polypeptide(L)'
;MRILVFGAGAIGSVLGGFLAKSGHEVTLLGRAWHLDVIRRHGLRISGLWGEHCVTNLVLATRPQDLAQGAAFDWVFVCVKAHQTAEAASALAALLGPRTLVCAFQNGLGNYETLTQAIAPERVALGRVIFGVEIAPGHVRVTVCADEVLIGAPDQRVGREPLAGLVSSLRESGIPARATTTILTALWAKVLYNCALNGLSTLLEVSYGTLLEHPQARP
;
A
#
# COMPACT_ATOMS: atom_id res chain seq x y z
N MET A 1 4.94 -14.81 -8.11
CA MET A 1 3.60 -14.17 -8.20
C MET A 1 3.68 -12.95 -9.07
N ARG A 2 2.61 -12.67 -9.82
CA ARG A 2 2.40 -11.45 -10.61
C ARG A 2 1.61 -10.45 -9.79
N ILE A 3 2.14 -9.25 -9.62
CA ILE A 3 1.62 -8.26 -8.67
C ILE A 3 1.41 -6.93 -9.40
N LEU A 4 0.23 -6.36 -9.28
CA LEU A 4 -0.06 -5.00 -9.71
C LEU A 4 -0.07 -4.08 -8.49
N VAL A 5 0.74 -3.04 -8.51
CA VAL A 5 0.63 -1.92 -7.56
C VAL A 5 -0.13 -0.79 -8.24
N PHE A 6 -1.42 -0.67 -7.94
CA PHE A 6 -2.28 0.41 -8.41
C PHE A 6 -2.06 1.64 -7.54
N GLY A 7 -1.15 2.51 -7.98
CA GLY A 7 -0.71 3.70 -7.25
C GLY A 7 0.73 3.60 -6.76
N ALA A 8 1.69 3.83 -7.67
CA ALA A 8 3.13 3.88 -7.39
C ALA A 8 3.56 5.19 -6.71
N GLY A 9 2.88 5.56 -5.62
CA GLY A 9 3.30 6.61 -4.70
C GLY A 9 4.33 6.10 -3.69
N ALA A 10 4.41 6.76 -2.53
CA ALA A 10 5.40 6.42 -1.51
C ALA A 10 5.26 4.97 -1.00
N ILE A 11 4.08 4.61 -0.47
CA ILE A 11 3.80 3.25 0.03
C ILE A 11 3.87 2.21 -1.09
N GLY A 12 3.21 2.47 -2.22
CA GLY A 12 3.18 1.53 -3.34
C GLY A 12 4.57 1.22 -3.92
N SER A 13 5.46 2.22 -4.00
CA SER A 13 6.83 2.02 -4.47
C SER A 13 7.63 1.16 -3.49
N VAL A 14 7.49 1.38 -2.18
CA VAL A 14 8.16 0.54 -1.18
C VAL A 14 7.66 -0.91 -1.26
N LEU A 15 6.35 -1.13 -1.19
CA LEU A 15 5.76 -2.48 -1.25
C LEU A 15 6.16 -3.20 -2.54
N GLY A 16 5.96 -2.54 -3.69
CA GLY A 16 6.25 -3.14 -4.99
C GLY A 16 7.74 -3.35 -5.24
N GLY A 17 8.59 -2.41 -4.80
CA GLY A 17 10.03 -2.51 -4.99
C GLY A 17 10.67 -3.63 -4.17
N PHE A 18 10.27 -3.81 -2.91
CA PHE A 18 10.78 -4.93 -2.10
C PHE A 18 10.31 -6.28 -2.64
N LEU A 19 9.05 -6.41 -3.09
CA LEU A 19 8.56 -7.64 -3.70
C LEU A 19 9.22 -7.94 -5.05
N ALA A 20 9.49 -6.92 -5.87
CA ALA A 20 10.26 -7.10 -7.10
C ALA A 20 11.69 -7.56 -6.80
N LYS A 21 12.33 -6.96 -5.78
CA LYS A 21 13.65 -7.36 -5.29
C LYS A 21 13.68 -8.82 -4.82
N SER A 22 12.59 -9.35 -4.25
CA SER A 22 12.49 -10.75 -3.85
C SER A 22 12.08 -11.70 -4.98
N GLY A 23 12.02 -11.21 -6.23
CA GLY A 23 11.82 -12.04 -7.42
C GLY A 23 10.37 -12.13 -7.92
N HIS A 24 9.43 -11.36 -7.37
CA HIS A 24 8.08 -11.27 -7.92
C HIS A 24 8.03 -10.44 -9.20
N GLU A 25 7.11 -10.76 -10.10
CA GLU A 25 6.83 -9.96 -11.29
C GLU A 25 5.92 -8.78 -10.90
N VAL A 26 6.51 -7.61 -10.67
CA VAL A 26 5.77 -6.45 -10.19
C VAL A 26 5.55 -5.43 -11.31
N THR A 27 4.30 -5.03 -11.48
CA THR A 27 3.89 -3.89 -12.30
C THR A 27 3.53 -2.70 -11.42
N LEU A 28 4.20 -1.57 -11.61
CA LEU A 28 3.87 -0.30 -10.98
C LEU A 28 3.00 0.55 -11.91
N LEU A 29 1.77 0.83 -11.49
CA LEU A 29 0.91 1.82 -12.14
C LEU A 29 0.99 3.14 -11.39
N GLY A 30 1.43 4.21 -12.05
CA GLY A 30 1.69 5.48 -11.39
C GLY A 30 1.83 6.66 -12.34
N ARG A 31 2.45 7.75 -11.86
CA ARG A 31 2.57 9.01 -12.61
C ARG A 31 3.96 9.14 -13.26
N ALA A 32 4.00 9.74 -14.45
CA ALA A 32 5.20 9.88 -15.27
C ALA A 32 6.40 10.50 -14.52
N TRP A 33 6.16 11.57 -13.73
CA TRP A 33 7.22 12.26 -12.98
C TRP A 33 8.07 11.34 -12.10
N HIS A 34 7.48 10.26 -11.57
CA HIS A 34 8.16 9.26 -10.76
C HIS A 34 8.65 8.10 -11.63
N LEU A 35 7.77 7.55 -12.47
CA LEU A 35 8.06 6.35 -13.24
C LEU A 35 9.10 6.55 -14.34
N ASP A 36 9.24 7.76 -14.90
CA ASP A 36 10.23 8.04 -15.94
C ASP A 36 11.65 7.99 -15.39
N VAL A 37 11.84 8.41 -14.14
CA VAL A 37 13.13 8.29 -13.46
C VAL A 37 13.41 6.82 -13.11
N ILE A 38 12.41 6.09 -12.61
CA ILE A 38 12.52 4.64 -12.38
C ILE A 38 12.93 3.90 -13.66
N ARG A 39 12.33 4.25 -14.80
CA ARG A 39 12.63 3.62 -16.09
C ARG A 39 14.09 3.78 -16.50
N ARG A 40 14.70 4.91 -16.15
CA ARG A 40 16.09 5.24 -16.53
C ARG A 40 17.13 4.72 -15.54
N HIS A 41 16.80 4.71 -14.25
CA HIS A 41 17.79 4.50 -13.19
C HIS A 41 17.43 3.40 -12.19
N GLY A 42 16.27 2.76 -12.34
CA GLY A 42 15.69 1.89 -11.33
C GLY A 42 14.99 2.68 -10.22
N LEU A 43 14.19 1.98 -9.43
CA LEU A 43 13.57 2.51 -8.23
C LEU A 43 14.58 2.42 -7.09
N ARG A 44 14.99 3.58 -6.57
CA ARG A 44 15.83 3.64 -5.37
C ARG A 44 14.96 3.58 -4.11
N ILE A 45 15.36 2.77 -3.15
CA ILE A 45 14.74 2.69 -1.82
C ILE A 45 15.84 2.88 -0.79
N SER A 46 15.67 3.81 0.16
CA SER A 46 16.64 4.09 1.21
C SER A 46 16.02 4.20 2.60
N GLY A 47 16.85 4.42 3.62
CA GLY A 47 16.43 4.73 4.99
C GLY A 47 16.52 3.53 5.93
N LEU A 48 15.55 3.39 6.83
CA LEU A 48 15.59 2.41 7.93
C LEU A 48 15.73 0.95 7.46
N TRP A 49 15.31 0.65 6.23
CA TRP A 49 15.36 -0.70 5.67
C TRP A 49 16.55 -0.91 4.72
N GLY A 50 17.54 -0.01 4.75
CA GLY A 50 18.76 -0.08 3.95
C GLY A 50 18.65 0.58 2.57
N GLU A 51 19.73 0.50 1.80
CA GLU A 51 19.84 1.05 0.45
C GLU A 51 19.62 -0.04 -0.61
N HIS A 52 18.69 0.20 -1.53
CA HIS A 52 18.31 -0.73 -2.60
C HIS A 52 18.10 0.01 -3.91
N CYS A 53 18.41 -0.65 -5.02
CA CYS A 53 18.05 -0.21 -6.36
C CYS A 53 17.36 -1.37 -7.10
N VAL A 54 16.13 -1.15 -7.53
CA VAL A 54 15.26 -2.16 -8.13
C VAL A 54 15.00 -1.83 -9.59
N THR A 55 15.43 -2.71 -10.50
CA THR A 55 15.40 -2.46 -11.96
C THR A 55 14.47 -3.39 -12.71
N ASN A 56 13.98 -4.46 -12.08
CA ASN A 56 13.11 -5.49 -12.66
C ASN A 56 11.61 -5.18 -12.49
N LEU A 57 11.20 -3.95 -12.80
CA LEU A 57 9.82 -3.48 -12.67
C LEU A 57 9.19 -3.26 -14.04
N VAL A 58 7.93 -3.69 -14.20
CA VAL A 58 7.10 -3.24 -15.32
C VAL A 58 6.43 -1.92 -14.92
N LEU A 59 6.45 -0.91 -15.80
CA LEU A 59 5.98 0.43 -15.47
C LEU A 59 4.85 0.84 -16.41
N ALA A 60 3.71 1.22 -15.84
CA ALA A 60 2.53 1.68 -16.56
C ALA A 60 2.08 3.06 -16.04
N THR A 61 1.61 3.93 -16.92
CA THR A 61 1.09 5.24 -16.53
C THR A 61 -0.43 5.32 -16.54
N ARG A 62 -1.07 4.42 -17.29
CA ARG A 62 -2.52 4.35 -17.41
C ARG A 62 -2.99 2.90 -17.29
N PRO A 63 -4.19 2.65 -16.73
CA PRO A 63 -4.74 1.29 -16.66
C PRO A 63 -4.84 0.60 -18.03
N GLN A 64 -5.05 1.37 -19.11
CA GLN A 64 -5.13 0.85 -20.48
C GLN A 64 -3.78 0.35 -21.01
N ASP A 65 -2.67 0.77 -20.40
CA ASP A 65 -1.33 0.27 -20.74
C ASP A 65 -1.10 -1.14 -20.15
N LEU A 66 -1.98 -1.62 -19.27
CA LEU A 66 -1.95 -2.96 -18.72
C LEU A 66 -2.60 -3.93 -19.71
N ALA A 67 -1.94 -5.07 -19.98
CA ALA A 67 -2.50 -6.08 -20.87
C ALA A 67 -3.87 -6.55 -20.36
N GLN A 68 -4.89 -6.51 -21.22
CA GLN A 68 -6.21 -7.06 -20.90
C GLN A 68 -6.06 -8.55 -20.57
N GLY A 69 -6.72 -9.00 -19.51
CA GLY A 69 -6.60 -10.38 -19.02
C GLY A 69 -5.25 -10.72 -18.38
N ALA A 70 -4.41 -9.72 -18.06
CA ALA A 70 -3.26 -9.94 -17.19
C ALA A 70 -3.73 -10.50 -15.84
N ALA A 71 -3.57 -11.81 -15.66
CA ALA A 71 -3.89 -12.48 -14.41
C ALA A 71 -2.84 -12.09 -13.36
N PHE A 72 -3.14 -11.04 -12.59
CA PHE A 72 -2.41 -10.71 -11.38
C PHE A 72 -2.88 -11.64 -10.27
N ASP A 73 -1.94 -12.20 -9.51
CA ASP A 73 -2.26 -12.94 -8.29
C ASP A 73 -2.71 -11.95 -7.22
N TRP A 74 -1.98 -10.85 -7.08
CA TRP A 74 -2.24 -9.79 -6.12
C TRP A 74 -2.35 -8.42 -6.78
N VAL A 75 -3.31 -7.63 -6.32
CA VAL A 75 -3.45 -6.21 -6.66
C VAL A 75 -3.40 -5.38 -5.40
N PHE A 76 -2.47 -4.45 -5.32
CA PHE A 76 -2.36 -3.51 -4.21
C PHE A 76 -2.99 -2.17 -4.59
N VAL A 77 -3.96 -1.72 -3.81
CA VAL A 77 -4.55 -0.39 -3.96
C VAL A 77 -3.79 0.56 -3.04
N CYS A 78 -3.04 1.48 -3.65
CA CYS A 78 -2.14 2.43 -2.96
C CYS A 78 -2.36 3.88 -3.40
N VAL A 79 -3.44 4.16 -4.13
CA VAL A 79 -3.87 5.52 -4.49
C VAL A 79 -4.35 6.31 -3.27
N LYS A 80 -4.59 7.61 -3.42
CA LYS A 80 -5.23 8.40 -2.34
C LYS A 80 -6.69 7.96 -2.18
N ALA A 81 -7.23 8.03 -0.96
CA ALA A 81 -8.57 7.50 -0.63
C ALA A 81 -9.70 8.08 -1.50
N HIS A 82 -9.59 9.36 -1.93
CA HIS A 82 -10.57 9.98 -2.84
C HIS A 82 -10.56 9.39 -4.27
N GLN A 83 -9.56 8.56 -4.61
CA GLN A 83 -9.44 7.89 -5.91
C GLN A 83 -9.85 6.41 -5.85
N THR A 84 -10.35 5.92 -4.71
CA THR A 84 -10.66 4.49 -4.53
C THR A 84 -11.77 4.02 -5.46
N ALA A 85 -12.80 4.84 -5.72
CA ALA A 85 -13.89 4.49 -6.64
C ALA A 85 -13.40 4.35 -8.09
N GLU A 86 -12.55 5.28 -8.55
CA GLU A 86 -11.92 5.23 -9.87
C GLU A 86 -11.02 3.97 -10.00
N ALA A 87 -10.22 3.68 -8.96
CA ALA A 87 -9.40 2.48 -8.93
C ALA A 87 -10.25 1.19 -8.96
N ALA A 88 -11.35 1.12 -8.21
CA ALA A 88 -12.25 -0.03 -8.21
C ALA A 88 -12.84 -0.29 -9.61
N SER A 89 -13.29 0.77 -10.28
CA SER A 89 -13.82 0.69 -11.65
C SER A 89 -12.76 0.21 -12.65
N ALA A 90 -11.54 0.78 -12.60
CA ALA A 90 -10.45 0.38 -13.47
C ALA A 90 -10.01 -1.08 -13.24
N LEU A 91 -10.01 -1.53 -11.98
CA LEU A 91 -9.61 -2.88 -11.61
C LEU A 91 -10.63 -3.94 -12.02
N ALA A 92 -11.94 -3.63 -12.06
CA ALA A 92 -12.97 -4.59 -12.41
C ALA A 92 -12.71 -5.33 -13.74
N ALA A 93 -12.07 -4.66 -14.71
CA ALA A 93 -11.70 -5.22 -16.01
C ALA A 93 -10.37 -6.02 -16.02
N LEU A 94 -9.57 -5.94 -14.96
CA LEU A 94 -8.22 -6.51 -14.85
C LEU A 94 -8.17 -7.72 -13.90
N LEU A 95 -9.16 -7.89 -13.03
CA LEU A 95 -9.13 -8.92 -12.00
C LEU A 95 -9.51 -10.29 -12.55
N GLY A 96 -8.62 -11.26 -12.33
CA GLY A 96 -8.94 -12.67 -12.50
C GLY A 96 -9.84 -13.20 -11.37
N PRO A 97 -10.42 -14.39 -11.55
CA PRO A 97 -11.31 -15.00 -10.55
C PRO A 97 -10.63 -15.31 -9.21
N ARG A 98 -9.29 -15.42 -9.21
CA ARG A 98 -8.47 -15.72 -8.01
C ARG A 98 -7.65 -14.53 -7.53
N THR A 99 -7.76 -13.36 -8.16
CA THR A 99 -6.95 -12.21 -7.79
C THR A 99 -7.37 -11.69 -6.42
N LEU A 100 -6.42 -11.62 -5.49
CA LEU A 100 -6.60 -10.98 -4.19
C LEU A 100 -6.26 -9.49 -4.30
N VAL A 101 -7.21 -8.64 -3.92
CA VAL A 101 -7.04 -7.20 -3.85
C VAL A 101 -6.75 -6.81 -2.41
N CYS A 102 -5.68 -6.07 -2.15
CA CYS A 102 -5.35 -5.58 -0.82
C CYS A 102 -5.22 -4.04 -0.84
N ALA A 103 -6.04 -3.36 -0.06
CA ALA A 103 -5.96 -1.90 0.07
C ALA A 103 -5.03 -1.51 1.22
N PHE A 104 -3.96 -0.77 0.92
CA PHE A 104 -2.97 -0.29 1.91
C PHE A 104 -3.17 1.19 2.27
N GLN A 105 -4.34 1.74 1.94
CA GLN A 105 -4.65 3.16 2.07
C GLN A 105 -4.97 3.51 3.53
N ASN A 106 -4.67 4.76 3.91
CA ASN A 106 -5.17 5.32 5.16
C ASN A 106 -6.68 5.60 5.06
N GLY A 107 -7.34 5.64 6.22
CA GLY A 107 -8.75 6.02 6.34
C GLY A 107 -9.72 4.84 6.37
N LEU A 108 -11.00 5.17 6.32
CA LEU A 108 -12.14 4.25 6.31
C LEU A 108 -12.93 4.42 4.99
N GLY A 109 -13.87 3.53 4.70
CA GLY A 109 -14.69 3.61 3.49
C GLY A 109 -14.07 2.96 2.25
N ASN A 110 -12.75 2.68 2.27
CA ASN A 110 -12.06 2.08 1.13
C ASN A 110 -12.56 0.66 0.85
N TYR A 111 -12.81 -0.14 1.90
CA TYR A 111 -13.32 -1.50 1.77
C TYR A 111 -14.69 -1.51 1.09
N GLU A 112 -15.61 -0.72 1.63
CA GLU A 112 -16.98 -0.59 1.16
C GLU A 112 -17.01 -0.16 -0.31
N THR A 113 -16.20 0.85 -0.66
CA THR A 113 -16.06 1.34 -2.03
C THR A 113 -15.52 0.25 -2.98
N LEU A 114 -14.46 -0.48 -2.58
CA LEU A 114 -13.91 -1.55 -3.41
C LEU A 114 -14.92 -2.70 -3.60
N THR A 115 -15.68 -3.03 -2.55
CA THR A 115 -16.65 -4.12 -2.59
C THR A 115 -17.91 -3.84 -3.41
N GLN A 116 -18.10 -2.60 -3.87
CA GLN A 116 -19.15 -2.27 -4.84
C GLN A 116 -18.87 -2.87 -6.22
N ALA A 117 -17.60 -3.07 -6.58
CA ALA A 117 -17.18 -3.59 -7.88
C ALA A 117 -16.45 -4.95 -7.79
N ILE A 118 -15.97 -5.34 -6.61
CA ILE A 118 -15.13 -6.51 -6.38
C ILE A 118 -15.78 -7.38 -5.31
N ALA A 119 -15.83 -8.70 -5.56
CA ALA A 119 -16.39 -9.65 -4.58
C ALA A 119 -15.67 -9.53 -3.22
N PRO A 120 -16.39 -9.38 -2.10
CA PRO A 120 -15.80 -9.23 -0.76
C PRO A 120 -14.78 -10.30 -0.37
N GLU A 121 -14.95 -11.52 -0.86
CA GLU A 121 -14.07 -12.67 -0.62
C GLU A 121 -12.69 -12.51 -1.27
N ARG A 122 -12.51 -11.47 -2.09
CA ARG A 122 -11.26 -11.11 -2.76
C ARG A 122 -10.69 -9.78 -2.28
N VAL A 123 -11.29 -9.12 -1.27
CA VAL A 123 -10.84 -7.81 -0.79
C VAL A 123 -10.30 -7.93 0.64
N ALA A 124 -8.99 -7.75 0.76
CA ALA A 124 -8.27 -7.60 2.03
C ALA A 124 -7.90 -6.14 2.27
N LEU A 125 -7.55 -5.84 3.51
CA LEU A 125 -7.11 -4.54 3.98
C LEU A 125 -5.76 -4.65 4.66
N GLY A 126 -4.90 -3.67 4.43
CA GLY A 126 -3.57 -3.56 4.99
C GLY A 126 -3.45 -2.30 5.86
N ARG A 127 -3.17 -2.46 7.15
CA ARG A 127 -2.77 -1.36 8.03
C ARG A 127 -1.26 -1.18 7.94
N VAL A 128 -0.82 -0.20 7.16
CA VAL A 128 0.57 0.25 7.10
C VAL A 128 0.90 1.18 8.27
N ILE A 129 2.07 1.08 8.88
CA ILE A 129 2.48 1.97 9.98
C ILE A 129 3.97 2.31 9.95
N PHE A 130 4.47 2.39 8.72
CA PHE A 130 5.76 2.98 8.39
C PHE A 130 5.56 4.27 7.60
N GLY A 131 6.50 5.21 7.76
CA GLY A 131 6.53 6.49 7.08
C GLY A 131 7.45 6.46 5.87
N VAL A 132 7.06 7.11 4.78
CA VAL A 132 7.84 7.15 3.54
C VAL A 132 7.81 8.54 2.93
N GLU A 133 9.00 9.07 2.67
CA GLU A 133 9.18 10.24 1.81
C GLU A 133 9.37 9.81 0.37
N ILE A 134 8.89 10.62 -0.57
CA ILE A 134 8.99 10.34 -2.00
C ILE A 134 9.61 11.51 -2.75
N ALA A 135 10.54 11.17 -3.64
CA ALA A 135 11.13 12.02 -4.65
C ALA A 135 11.12 11.26 -6.00
N PRO A 136 11.37 11.92 -7.15
CA PRO A 136 11.32 11.25 -8.44
C PRO A 136 12.26 10.03 -8.49
N GLY A 137 11.72 8.84 -8.72
CA GLY A 137 12.47 7.59 -8.76
C GLY A 137 13.04 7.09 -7.42
N HIS A 138 12.71 7.75 -6.31
CA HIS A 138 13.30 7.45 -5.00
C HIS A 138 12.26 7.51 -3.87
N VAL A 139 12.26 6.50 -3.02
CA VAL A 139 11.52 6.50 -1.75
C VAL A 139 12.44 6.27 -0.57
N ARG A 140 12.20 6.96 0.55
CA ARG A 140 12.97 6.83 1.79
C ARG A 140 12.05 6.40 2.92
N VAL A 141 12.28 5.23 3.50
CA VAL A 141 11.57 4.74 4.68
C VAL A 141 12.13 5.44 5.92
N THR A 142 11.34 6.31 6.53
CA THR A 142 11.78 7.21 7.61
C THR A 142 11.36 6.74 9.00
N VAL A 143 10.28 5.97 9.08
CA VAL A 143 9.69 5.50 10.35
C VAL A 143 9.19 4.09 10.14
N CYS A 144 9.33 3.22 11.14
CA CYS A 144 8.66 1.92 11.20
C CYS A 144 8.20 1.70 12.64
N ALA A 145 6.92 1.94 12.92
CA ALA A 145 6.43 1.92 14.31
C ALA A 145 5.89 0.55 14.75
N ASP A 146 5.47 -0.29 13.80
CA ASP A 146 4.90 -1.63 14.04
C ASP A 146 4.82 -2.38 12.69
N GLU A 147 4.44 -3.66 12.71
CA GLU A 147 4.25 -4.49 11.52
C GLU A 147 3.06 -4.03 10.67
N VAL A 148 3.15 -4.30 9.36
CA VAL A 148 2.01 -4.21 8.45
C VAL A 148 1.00 -5.31 8.81
N LEU A 149 -0.21 -4.92 9.19
CA LEU A 149 -1.27 -5.88 9.49
C LEU A 149 -2.13 -6.10 8.27
N ILE A 150 -2.41 -7.36 7.94
CA ILE A 150 -3.25 -7.71 6.79
C ILE A 150 -4.40 -8.60 7.28
N GLY A 151 -5.62 -8.28 6.88
CA GLY A 151 -6.78 -9.10 7.15
C GLY A 151 -7.97 -8.70 6.29
N ALA A 152 -9.09 -9.38 6.47
CA ALA A 152 -10.33 -9.06 5.77
C ALA A 152 -11.49 -8.92 6.77
N PRO A 153 -12.42 -7.99 6.54
CA PRO A 153 -13.69 -7.92 7.29
C PRO A 153 -14.42 -9.27 7.26
N ASP A 154 -14.99 -9.62 8.41
CA ASP A 154 -15.67 -10.91 8.67
C ASP A 154 -14.88 -12.17 8.27
N GLN A 155 -13.55 -12.06 8.09
CA GLN A 155 -12.70 -13.15 7.60
C GLN A 155 -13.17 -13.71 6.23
N ARG A 156 -13.75 -12.87 5.38
CA ARG A 156 -14.29 -13.27 4.06
C ARG A 156 -13.23 -13.76 3.08
N VAL A 157 -11.99 -13.30 3.22
CA VAL A 157 -10.86 -13.79 2.43
C VAL A 157 -10.30 -15.05 3.11
N GLY A 158 -10.09 -16.10 2.32
CA GLY A 158 -9.50 -17.34 2.78
C GLY A 158 -8.14 -17.16 3.46
N ARG A 159 -7.82 -18.05 4.41
CA ARG A 159 -6.57 -17.99 5.19
C ARG A 159 -5.31 -18.16 4.33
N GLU A 160 -5.36 -19.04 3.34
CA GLU A 160 -4.19 -19.38 2.52
C GLU A 160 -3.75 -18.21 1.62
N PRO A 161 -4.63 -17.52 0.86
CA PRO A 161 -4.24 -16.33 0.12
C PRO A 161 -3.64 -15.21 0.98
N LEU A 162 -4.19 -15.00 2.20
CA LEU A 162 -3.66 -14.02 3.15
C LEU A 162 -2.29 -14.43 3.69
N ALA A 163 -2.11 -15.71 4.03
CA ALA A 163 -0.84 -16.24 4.52
C ALA A 163 0.27 -16.11 3.46
N GLY A 164 -0.03 -16.43 2.20
CA GLY A 164 0.90 -16.26 1.09
C GLY A 164 1.36 -14.82 0.93
N LEU A 165 0.42 -13.86 0.95
CA LEU A 165 0.75 -12.43 0.88
C LEU A 165 1.63 -11.97 2.06
N VAL A 166 1.28 -12.36 3.28
CA VAL A 166 2.05 -12.03 4.48
C VAL A 166 3.46 -12.62 4.43
N SER A 167 3.60 -13.88 3.99
CA SER A 167 4.91 -14.54 3.87
C SER A 167 5.80 -13.80 2.87
N SER A 168 5.28 -13.51 1.67
CA SER A 168 6.06 -12.79 0.65
C SER A 168 6.47 -11.39 1.08
N LEU A 169 5.63 -10.66 1.82
CA LEU A 169 6.03 -9.37 2.39
C LEU A 169 7.18 -9.54 3.39
N ARG A 170 7.09 -10.50 4.31
CA ARG A 170 8.14 -10.78 5.30
C ARG A 170 9.45 -11.19 4.64
N GLU A 171 9.39 -12.12 3.68
CA GLU A 171 10.55 -12.60 2.92
C GLU A 171 11.19 -11.49 2.08
N SER A 172 10.40 -10.53 1.61
CA SER A 172 10.92 -9.33 0.93
C SER A 172 11.64 -8.35 1.86
N GLY A 173 11.50 -8.50 3.18
CA GLY A 173 12.09 -7.63 4.20
C GLY A 173 11.11 -6.62 4.81
N ILE A 174 9.81 -6.72 4.51
CA ILE A 174 8.76 -5.86 5.09
C ILE A 174 8.12 -6.60 6.28
N PRO A 175 8.23 -6.09 7.53
CA PRO A 175 7.57 -6.70 8.67
C PRO A 175 6.06 -6.73 8.47
N ALA A 176 5.45 -7.92 8.53
CA ALA A 176 4.02 -8.08 8.29
C ALA A 176 3.44 -9.28 9.05
N ARG A 177 2.17 -9.20 9.47
CA ARG A 177 1.41 -10.34 9.99
C ARG A 177 -0.06 -10.30 9.59
N ALA A 178 -0.67 -11.49 9.59
CA ALA A 178 -2.11 -11.61 9.43
C ALA A 178 -2.86 -11.20 10.72
N THR A 179 -4.09 -10.73 10.57
CA THR A 179 -5.00 -10.45 11.70
C THR A 179 -6.45 -10.76 11.33
N THR A 180 -7.22 -11.20 12.32
CA THR A 180 -8.68 -11.39 12.20
C THR A 180 -9.47 -10.14 12.62
N THR A 181 -8.81 -9.12 13.17
CA THR A 181 -9.43 -7.89 13.70
C THR A 181 -8.95 -6.64 12.94
N ILE A 182 -8.79 -6.76 11.61
CA ILE A 182 -8.25 -5.70 10.77
C ILE A 182 -9.02 -4.38 10.90
N LEU A 183 -10.36 -4.43 11.02
CA LEU A 183 -11.19 -3.25 11.19
C LEU A 183 -10.88 -2.52 12.49
N THR A 184 -10.70 -3.24 13.60
CA THR A 184 -10.29 -2.65 14.89
C THR A 184 -8.94 -1.94 14.74
N ALA A 185 -7.99 -2.56 14.05
CA ALA A 185 -6.67 -1.97 13.83
C ALA A 185 -6.71 -0.71 12.94
N LEU A 186 -7.59 -0.67 11.94
CA LEU A 186 -7.80 0.51 11.11
C LEU A 186 -8.50 1.64 11.89
N TRP A 187 -9.53 1.33 12.67
CA TRP A 187 -10.21 2.30 13.53
C TRP A 187 -9.25 2.92 14.54
N ALA A 188 -8.44 2.11 15.22
CA ALA A 188 -7.42 2.62 16.15
C ALA A 188 -6.44 3.58 15.46
N LYS A 189 -5.98 3.24 14.24
CA LYS A 189 -5.10 4.10 13.45
C LYS A 189 -5.79 5.39 12.99
N VAL A 190 -7.08 5.33 12.68
CA VAL A 190 -7.86 6.52 12.29
C VAL A 190 -8.03 7.46 13.47
N LEU A 191 -8.32 6.95 14.67
CA LEU A 191 -8.36 7.76 15.90
C LEU A 191 -7.03 8.49 16.14
N TYR A 192 -5.91 7.78 15.99
CA TYR A 192 -4.56 8.36 16.05
C TYR A 192 -4.37 9.47 15.00
N ASN A 193 -4.73 9.21 13.74
CA ASN A 193 -4.60 10.19 12.66
C ASN A 193 -5.49 11.42 12.87
N CYS A 194 -6.72 11.24 13.37
CA CYS A 194 -7.65 12.35 13.64
C CYS A 194 -7.09 13.29 14.72
N ALA A 195 -6.49 12.72 15.77
CA ALA A 195 -5.88 13.50 16.83
C ALA A 195 -4.64 14.26 16.36
N LEU A 196 -3.76 13.63 15.56
CA LEU A 196 -2.43 14.18 15.29
C LEU A 196 -2.29 14.87 13.94
N ASN A 197 -2.87 14.34 12.86
CA ASN A 197 -2.63 14.87 11.50
C ASN A 197 -3.20 16.29 11.35
N GLY A 198 -4.41 16.52 11.88
CA GLY A 198 -5.06 17.83 11.80
C GLY A 198 -4.29 18.88 12.60
N LEU A 199 -3.94 18.58 13.84
CA LEU A 199 -3.20 19.49 14.71
C LEU A 199 -1.78 19.78 14.19
N SER A 200 -1.05 18.75 13.74
CA SER A 200 0.30 18.94 13.19
C SER A 200 0.30 19.76 11.93
N THR A 201 -0.71 19.60 11.08
CA THR A 201 -0.87 20.41 9.86
C THR A 201 -1.21 21.85 10.22
N LEU A 202 -2.18 22.07 11.12
CA LEU A 202 -2.64 23.41 11.50
C LEU A 202 -1.55 24.22 12.21
N LEU A 203 -0.75 23.56 13.05
CA LEU A 203 0.30 24.19 13.84
C LEU A 203 1.68 24.11 13.17
N GLU A 204 1.78 23.44 12.01
CA GLU A 204 3.03 23.21 11.27
C GLU A 204 4.16 22.59 12.11
N VAL A 205 3.81 21.69 13.03
CA VAL A 205 4.77 21.01 13.92
C VAL A 205 4.77 19.49 13.76
N SER A 206 5.88 18.86 14.14
CA SER A 206 5.99 17.40 14.19
C SER A 206 5.10 16.79 15.28
N TYR A 207 4.82 15.48 15.20
CA TYR A 207 4.09 14.77 16.26
C TYR A 207 4.83 14.80 17.60
N GLY A 208 6.17 14.74 17.59
CA GLY A 208 6.97 14.83 18.80
C GLY A 208 6.76 16.17 19.50
N THR A 209 6.79 17.26 18.72
CA THR A 209 6.57 18.62 19.22
C THR A 209 5.13 18.82 19.72
N LEU A 210 4.11 18.23 19.06
CA LEU A 210 2.75 18.28 19.59
C LEU A 210 2.66 17.70 21.00
N LEU A 211 3.33 16.55 21.24
CA LEU A 211 3.31 15.89 22.54
C LEU A 211 4.05 16.65 23.62
N GLU A 212 4.86 17.65 23.30
CA GLU A 212 5.50 18.53 24.28
C GLU A 212 4.52 19.59 24.82
N HIS A 213 3.41 19.85 24.11
CA HIS A 213 2.44 20.85 24.52
C HIS A 213 1.52 20.31 25.64
N PRO A 214 1.38 21.00 26.79
CA PRO A 214 0.60 20.51 27.93
C PRO A 214 -0.87 20.23 27.59
N GLN A 215 -1.46 21.04 26.71
CA GLN A 215 -2.86 20.90 26.28
C GLN A 215 -3.08 19.78 25.24
N ALA A 216 -2.02 19.19 24.69
CA ALA A 216 -2.10 18.12 23.70
C ALA A 216 -2.03 16.72 24.34
N ARG A 217 -1.90 16.64 25.67
CA ARG A 217 -1.93 15.39 26.44
C ARG A 217 -3.31 15.24 27.10
N PRO A 218 -3.85 14.01 27.18
CA PRO A 218 -5.08 13.74 27.93
C PRO A 218 -4.93 13.98 29.44
#